data_AF-A0A5N5TQ02-F1
#
_entry.id   AF-A0A5N5TQ02-F1
#
_cell.length_a   1.000
_cell.length_b   1.000
_cell.length_c   1.000
_cell.angle_alpha   90.00
_cell.angle_beta   90.00
_cell.angle_gamma   90.00
#
_symmetry.space_group_name_H-M   'P 1'
#
loop_
_entity.id
_entity.type
_entity.pdbx_description
1 polymer ?
#
loop_
_entity_poly.entity_id
_entity_poly.type
_entity_poly.pdbx_seq_one_letter_code
_entity_poly.pdbx_strand_id
1 'polypeptide(L)'
;MASIEVSLGWRRRREALLETLPRAARELVRELDALHQTVREKENCIQGLRTQITNLGGTVSSVGDGAGGFVVSESERKRIQERLEKVETEIESKKVTVKNLKIALDKIDITDNIDVRIRAAELEYELEREELNILNLKEEASVLNTRLQESCLPPAVPVEGINTSSPVKSRPPLYEYLNTPGNTTIVSGVSLISANVSSTPGNPPFHITFRPP
;
A
#
# COMPACT_ATOMS: atom_id res chain seq x y z
N MET A 1 25.19 39.52 2.06
CA MET A 1 24.02 39.61 2.96
C MET A 1 22.82 39.10 2.17
N ALA A 2 22.18 38.01 2.61
CA ALA A 2 21.02 37.44 1.91
C ALA A 2 19.74 38.18 2.37
N SER A 3 19.01 38.76 1.41
CA SER A 3 17.75 39.46 1.65
C SER A 3 16.62 38.46 1.91
N ILE A 4 16.04 38.51 3.11
CA ILE A 4 14.81 37.79 3.47
C ILE A 4 13.65 38.73 3.17
N GLU A 5 13.02 38.58 2.00
CA GLU A 5 11.78 39.28 1.69
C GLU A 5 10.60 38.57 2.36
N VAL A 6 10.07 39.20 3.39
CA VAL A 6 8.96 38.68 4.22
C VAL A 6 7.62 38.95 3.51
N SER A 7 7.07 37.95 2.79
CA SER A 7 5.79 38.02 2.06
C SER A 7 4.52 38.04 2.96
N LEU A 8 4.50 38.85 4.03
CA LEU A 8 3.32 38.98 4.90
C LEU A 8 2.31 40.05 4.43
N GLY A 9 2.61 40.77 3.34
CA GLY A 9 1.72 41.81 2.78
C GLY A 9 0.56 41.25 1.95
N TRP A 10 0.79 40.18 1.19
CA TRP A 10 -0.20 39.66 0.24
C TRP A 10 -1.41 39.03 0.93
N ARG A 11 -1.16 38.28 2.02
CA ARG A 11 -2.21 37.57 2.76
C ARG A 11 -3.19 38.54 3.44
N ARG A 12 -2.69 39.61 4.08
CA ARG A 12 -3.52 40.67 4.68
C ARG A 12 -4.32 41.46 3.65
N ARG A 13 -3.70 41.79 2.51
CA ARG A 13 -4.39 42.51 1.42
C ARG A 13 -5.50 41.65 0.78
N ARG A 14 -5.28 40.34 0.67
CA ARG A 14 -6.27 39.38 0.18
C ARG A 14 -7.46 39.23 1.12
N GLU A 15 -7.24 39.21 2.43
CA GLU A 15 -8.36 39.16 3.40
C GLU A 15 -9.22 40.43 3.38
N ALA A 16 -8.60 41.61 3.25
CA ALA A 16 -9.34 42.87 3.09
C ALA A 16 -10.18 42.90 1.80
N LEU A 17 -9.68 42.31 0.69
CA LEU A 17 -10.45 42.17 -0.56
C LEU A 17 -11.54 41.09 -0.47
N LEU A 18 -11.34 40.05 0.33
CA LEU A 18 -12.37 39.06 0.60
C LEU A 18 -13.54 39.68 1.38
N GLU A 19 -13.26 40.64 2.27
CA GLU A 19 -14.28 41.35 3.05
C GLU A 19 -15.17 42.31 2.23
N THR A 20 -14.83 42.62 0.98
CA THR A 20 -15.70 43.41 0.09
C THR A 20 -16.65 42.55 -0.74
N LEU A 21 -16.45 41.22 -0.77
CA LEU A 21 -17.26 40.30 -1.55
C LEU A 21 -18.55 39.89 -0.82
N PRO A 22 -19.63 39.49 -1.54
CA PRO A 22 -20.80 38.86 -0.94
C PRO A 22 -20.42 37.61 -0.14
N ARG A 23 -21.16 37.29 0.94
CA ARG A 23 -20.86 36.16 1.83
C ARG A 23 -20.70 34.82 1.08
N ALA A 24 -21.60 34.52 0.15
CA ALA A 24 -21.53 33.32 -0.68
C ALA A 24 -20.22 33.26 -1.50
N ALA A 25 -19.74 34.39 -2.03
CA ALA A 25 -18.48 34.43 -2.78
C ALA A 25 -17.26 34.22 -1.87
N ARG A 26 -17.30 34.67 -0.60
CA ARG A 26 -16.23 34.40 0.38
C ARG A 26 -16.15 32.93 0.74
N GLU A 27 -17.30 32.28 0.91
CA GLU A 27 -17.41 30.84 1.19
C GLU A 27 -16.81 30.05 0.02
N LEU A 28 -17.16 30.38 -1.24
CA LEU A 28 -16.55 29.76 -2.43
C LEU A 28 -15.03 29.97 -2.51
N VAL A 29 -14.50 31.15 -2.17
CA VAL A 29 -13.03 31.37 -2.18
C VAL A 29 -12.34 30.56 -1.09
N ARG A 30 -12.94 30.43 0.10
CA ARG A 30 -12.41 29.59 1.18
C ARG A 30 -12.44 28.11 0.80
N GLU A 31 -13.51 27.65 0.17
CA GLU A 31 -13.61 26.28 -0.36
C GLU A 31 -12.57 26.03 -1.45
N LEU A 32 -12.36 26.98 -2.36
CA LEU A 32 -11.32 26.89 -3.38
C LEU A 32 -9.91 26.80 -2.75
N ASP A 33 -9.63 27.60 -1.73
CA ASP A 33 -8.36 27.56 -1.01
C ASP A 33 -8.16 26.24 -0.25
N ALA A 34 -9.23 25.71 0.37
CA ALA A 34 -9.21 24.40 1.01
C ALA A 34 -8.99 23.28 -0.02
N LEU A 35 -9.60 23.38 -1.20
CA LEU A 35 -9.43 22.41 -2.27
C LEU A 35 -8.01 22.45 -2.84
N HIS A 36 -7.45 23.63 -3.08
CA HIS A 36 -6.04 23.79 -3.48
C HIS A 36 -5.06 23.25 -2.44
N GLN A 37 -5.37 23.42 -1.16
CA GLN A 37 -4.57 22.84 -0.08
C GLN A 37 -4.64 21.31 -0.10
N THR A 38 -5.85 20.75 -0.24
CA THR A 38 -6.07 19.30 -0.36
C THR A 38 -5.35 18.72 -1.57
N VAL A 39 -5.40 19.38 -2.73
CA VAL A 39 -4.68 18.94 -3.94
C VAL A 39 -3.18 18.89 -3.69
N ARG A 40 -2.59 19.93 -3.08
CA ARG A 40 -1.17 19.95 -2.71
C ARG A 40 -0.80 18.82 -1.74
N GLU A 41 -1.64 18.54 -0.76
CA GLU A 41 -1.42 17.42 0.17
C GLU A 41 -1.48 16.06 -0.53
N LYS A 42 -2.41 15.89 -1.47
CA LYS A 42 -2.50 14.67 -2.30
C LYS A 42 -1.29 14.54 -3.22
N GLU A 43 -0.81 15.63 -3.83
CA GLU A 43 0.42 15.61 -4.63
C GLU A 43 1.65 15.22 -3.79
N ASN A 44 1.77 15.77 -2.57
CA ASN A 44 2.83 15.39 -1.63
C ASN A 44 2.74 13.90 -1.25
N CYS A 45 1.54 13.40 -1.00
CA CYS A 45 1.30 11.98 -0.73
C CYS A 45 1.69 11.10 -1.92
N ILE A 46 1.29 11.48 -3.14
CA ILE A 46 1.65 10.79 -4.38
C ILE A 46 3.17 10.78 -4.57
N GLN A 47 3.86 11.89 -4.30
CA GLN A 47 5.33 11.95 -4.38
C GLN A 47 5.99 11.02 -3.34
N GLY A 48 5.45 10.96 -2.12
CA GLY A 48 5.91 10.04 -1.08
C GLY A 48 5.75 8.57 -1.50
N LEU A 49 4.57 8.20 -2.00
CA LEU A 49 4.30 6.86 -2.50
C LEU A 49 5.18 6.49 -3.71
N ARG A 50 5.39 7.42 -4.64
CA ARG A 50 6.32 7.22 -5.77
C ARG A 50 7.74 6.94 -5.29
N THR A 51 8.19 7.63 -4.25
CA THR A 51 9.52 7.43 -3.66
C THR A 51 9.61 6.05 -2.99
N GLN A 52 8.60 5.65 -2.21
CA GLN A 52 8.53 4.32 -1.61
C GLN A 52 8.56 3.22 -2.68
N ILE A 53 7.73 3.36 -3.72
CA ILE A 53 7.71 2.44 -4.86
C ILE A 53 9.12 2.36 -5.47
N THR A 54 9.75 3.49 -5.75
CA THR A 54 11.12 3.55 -6.32
C THR A 54 12.16 2.86 -5.43
N ASN A 55 12.10 3.07 -4.12
CA ASN A 55 13.00 2.42 -3.16
C ASN A 55 12.81 0.90 -3.12
N LEU A 56 11.58 0.43 -3.35
CA LEU A 56 11.25 -0.99 -3.54
C LEU A 56 11.56 -1.47 -4.98
N GLY A 57 12.37 -0.72 -5.74
CA GLY A 57 12.76 -1.01 -7.12
C GLY A 57 11.71 -0.65 -8.18
N GLY A 58 10.66 0.07 -7.78
CA GLY A 58 9.48 0.53 -8.53
C GLY A 58 9.72 1.53 -9.64
N THR A 59 9.01 1.40 -10.77
CA THR A 59 8.79 2.55 -11.66
C THR A 59 7.30 2.87 -11.72
N VAL A 60 6.91 4.05 -11.24
CA VAL A 60 5.56 4.58 -11.48
C VAL A 60 5.59 5.32 -12.81
N SER A 61 5.34 4.61 -13.91
CA SER A 61 5.13 5.27 -15.20
C SER A 61 3.95 6.22 -15.07
N SER A 62 4.15 7.48 -15.46
CA SER A 62 3.06 8.46 -15.59
C SER A 62 1.94 7.83 -16.43
N VAL A 63 0.68 8.03 -16.04
CA VAL A 63 -0.55 7.44 -16.61
C VAL A 63 -0.85 7.92 -18.05
N GLY A 64 0.19 8.21 -18.85
CA GLY A 64 0.08 8.82 -20.17
C GLY A 64 0.53 7.97 -21.36
N ASP A 65 1.23 6.85 -21.16
CA ASP A 65 1.63 5.98 -22.28
C ASP A 65 0.86 4.67 -22.26
N GLY A 66 -0.01 4.53 -23.26
CA GLY A 66 -0.92 3.41 -23.41
C GLY A 66 -0.19 2.09 -23.66
N ALA A 67 -0.82 1.01 -23.19
CA ALA A 67 -0.67 -0.35 -23.72
C ALA A 67 0.77 -0.93 -23.76
N GLY A 68 1.65 -0.54 -22.84
CA GLY A 68 2.90 -1.23 -22.58
C GLY A 68 2.77 -2.08 -21.33
N GLY A 69 2.79 -3.41 -21.47
CA GLY A 69 2.81 -4.33 -20.34
C GLY A 69 3.88 -3.96 -19.32
N PHE A 70 3.67 -4.40 -18.08
CA PHE A 70 4.51 -4.22 -16.89
C PHE A 70 5.88 -4.92 -17.04
N VAL A 71 6.60 -4.62 -18.12
CA VAL A 71 7.89 -5.23 -18.44
C VAL A 71 8.94 -4.40 -17.71
N VAL A 72 9.28 -4.87 -16.51
CA VAL A 72 10.46 -4.44 -15.75
C VAL A 72 11.66 -4.44 -16.71
N SER A 73 12.29 -3.29 -16.91
CA SER A 73 13.44 -3.18 -17.81
C SER A 73 14.62 -4.05 -17.33
N GLU A 74 15.52 -4.48 -18.20
CA GLU A 74 16.70 -5.27 -17.77
C GLU A 74 17.52 -4.57 -16.66
N SER A 75 17.63 -3.25 -16.75
CA SER A 75 18.31 -2.44 -15.72
C SER A 75 17.60 -2.47 -14.37
N GLU A 76 16.26 -2.50 -14.39
CA GLU A 76 15.42 -2.58 -13.20
C GLU A 76 15.42 -3.99 -12.62
N ARG A 77 15.36 -5.02 -13.48
CA ARG A 77 15.53 -6.42 -13.08
C ARG A 77 16.85 -6.61 -12.36
N LYS A 78 17.95 -6.06 -12.90
CA LYS A 78 19.27 -6.10 -12.26
C LYS A 78 19.27 -5.39 -10.91
N ARG A 79 18.66 -4.21 -10.79
CA ARG A 79 18.53 -3.49 -9.50
C ARG A 79 17.73 -4.28 -8.46
N ILE A 80 16.63 -4.90 -8.87
CA ILE A 80 15.80 -5.74 -8.00
C ILE A 80 16.61 -6.96 -7.54
N GLN A 81 17.36 -7.60 -8.45
CA GLN A 81 18.26 -8.72 -8.11
C GLN A 81 19.35 -8.31 -7.11
N GLU A 82 20.02 -7.17 -7.33
CA GLU A 82 21.04 -6.64 -6.42
C GLU A 82 20.46 -6.30 -5.04
N ARG A 83 19.23 -5.77 -4.98
CA ARG A 83 18.56 -5.51 -3.70
C ARG A 83 18.17 -6.81 -3.01
N LEU A 84 17.68 -7.80 -3.75
CA LEU A 84 17.34 -9.11 -3.21
C LEU A 84 18.56 -9.79 -2.58
N GLU A 85 19.70 -9.81 -3.27
CA GLU A 85 20.95 -10.37 -2.75
C GLU A 85 21.38 -9.67 -1.45
N LYS A 86 21.28 -8.32 -1.39
CA LYS A 86 21.56 -7.57 -0.15
C LYS A 86 20.63 -7.99 0.97
N VAL A 87 19.32 -8.04 0.74
CA VAL A 87 18.33 -8.45 1.74
C VAL A 87 18.62 -9.88 2.24
N GLU A 88 18.99 -10.80 1.36
CA GLU A 88 19.38 -12.16 1.75
C GLU A 88 20.64 -12.20 2.62
N THR A 89 21.66 -11.41 2.29
CA THR A 89 22.87 -11.29 3.14
C THR A 89 22.57 -10.67 4.50
N GLU A 90 21.69 -9.66 4.55
CA GLU A 90 21.24 -9.04 5.79
C GLU A 90 20.46 -10.05 6.66
N ILE A 91 19.57 -10.85 6.07
CA ILE A 91 18.86 -11.93 6.76
C ILE A 91 19.85 -12.92 7.39
N GLU A 92 20.87 -13.36 6.65
CA GLU A 92 21.83 -14.34 7.18
C GLU A 92 22.68 -13.74 8.31
N SER A 93 23.12 -12.48 8.17
CA SER A 93 23.80 -11.76 9.24
C SER A 93 22.92 -11.66 10.50
N LYS A 94 21.64 -11.35 10.34
CA LYS A 94 20.69 -11.21 11.45
C LYS A 94 20.40 -12.53 12.15
N LYS A 95 20.34 -13.64 11.41
CA LYS A 95 20.22 -14.99 12.00
C LYS A 95 21.40 -15.31 12.92
N VAL A 96 22.62 -14.90 12.58
CA VAL A 96 23.79 -15.06 13.46
C VAL A 96 23.60 -14.27 14.75
N THR A 97 23.16 -13.01 14.65
CA THR A 97 22.84 -12.18 15.83
C THR A 97 21.77 -12.83 16.72
N VAL A 98 20.66 -13.31 16.15
CA VAL A 98 19.59 -14.00 16.87
C VAL A 98 20.11 -15.25 17.61
N LYS A 99 20.95 -16.07 16.95
CA LYS A 99 21.57 -17.23 17.60
C LYS A 99 22.43 -16.81 18.79
N ASN A 100 23.21 -15.75 18.65
CA ASN A 100 24.06 -15.24 19.74
C ASN A 100 23.22 -14.71 20.90
N LEU A 101 22.12 -13.99 20.62
CA LEU A 101 21.19 -13.50 21.65
C LEU A 101 20.51 -14.64 22.39
N LYS A 102 20.05 -15.69 21.68
CA LYS A 102 19.50 -16.90 22.31
C LYS A 102 20.51 -17.58 23.23
N ILE A 103 21.74 -17.76 22.77
CA ILE A 103 22.83 -18.33 23.60
C ILE A 103 23.12 -17.46 24.82
N ALA A 104 23.07 -16.14 24.69
CA ALA A 104 23.28 -15.23 25.81
C ALA A 104 22.15 -15.34 26.84
N LEU A 105 20.90 -15.42 26.37
CA LEU A 105 19.72 -15.59 27.21
C LEU A 105 19.74 -16.95 27.96
N ASP A 106 20.11 -18.04 27.27
CA ASP A 106 20.23 -19.38 27.86
C ASP A 106 21.30 -19.47 28.97
N LYS A 107 22.29 -18.57 28.94
CA LYS A 107 23.35 -18.49 29.96
C LYS A 107 22.96 -17.68 31.19
N ILE A 108 21.86 -16.94 31.14
CA ILE A 108 21.40 -16.15 32.27
C ILE A 108 20.53 -17.01 33.16
N ASP A 109 21.02 -17.27 34.37
CA ASP A 109 20.22 -17.85 35.44
C ASP A 109 19.34 -16.78 36.08
N ILE A 110 18.04 -16.81 35.78
CA ILE A 110 17.06 -15.89 36.36
C ILE A 110 16.91 -16.21 37.86
N THR A 111 17.35 -15.29 38.70
CA THR A 111 17.28 -15.35 40.17
C THR A 111 16.49 -14.15 40.72
N ASP A 112 16.31 -14.06 42.04
CA ASP A 112 15.64 -12.91 42.69
C ASP A 112 16.46 -11.60 42.63
N ASN A 113 17.65 -11.62 42.05
CA ASN A 113 18.44 -10.42 41.80
C ASN A 113 17.79 -9.59 40.66
N ILE A 114 17.33 -8.39 40.99
CA ILE A 114 16.63 -7.49 40.07
C ILE A 114 17.50 -7.14 38.85
N ASP A 115 18.80 -6.91 39.02
CA ASP A 115 19.69 -6.55 37.91
C ASP A 115 19.82 -7.69 36.89
N VAL A 116 19.76 -8.94 37.36
CA VAL A 116 19.79 -10.12 36.48
C VAL A 116 18.49 -10.21 35.69
N ARG A 117 17.35 -9.96 36.33
CA ARG A 117 16.04 -9.94 35.66
C ARG A 117 15.93 -8.82 34.62
N ILE A 118 16.48 -7.64 34.91
CA ILE A 118 16.54 -6.54 33.96
C ILE A 118 17.35 -6.94 32.73
N ARG A 119 18.57 -7.47 32.91
CA ARG A 119 19.42 -7.91 31.79
C ARG A 119 18.78 -9.02 30.95
N ALA A 120 18.07 -9.96 31.59
CA ALA A 120 17.33 -11.00 30.89
C ALA A 120 16.23 -10.38 29.99
N ALA A 121 15.44 -9.45 30.54
CA ALA A 121 14.39 -8.75 29.79
C ALA A 121 14.94 -7.87 28.66
N GLU A 122 16.08 -7.21 28.87
CA GLU A 122 16.77 -6.44 27.83
C GLU A 122 17.20 -7.34 26.66
N LEU A 123 17.80 -8.50 26.94
CA LEU A 123 18.19 -9.45 25.91
C LEU A 123 16.98 -10.06 25.18
N GLU A 124 15.90 -10.35 25.90
CA GLU A 124 14.65 -10.84 25.30
C GLU A 124 14.04 -9.80 24.36
N TYR A 125 13.99 -8.52 24.78
CA TYR A 125 13.54 -7.43 23.91
C TYR A 125 14.41 -7.27 22.66
N GLU A 126 15.74 -7.34 22.80
CA GLU A 126 16.65 -7.31 21.65
C GLU A 126 16.43 -8.51 20.71
N LEU A 127 16.24 -9.70 21.28
CA LEU A 127 15.98 -10.92 20.54
C LEU A 127 14.70 -10.78 19.70
N GLU A 128 13.59 -10.41 20.34
CA GLU A 128 12.29 -10.22 19.66
C GLU A 128 12.38 -9.16 18.56
N ARG A 129 13.10 -8.06 18.81
CA ARG A 129 13.32 -7.01 17.81
C ARG A 129 14.06 -7.53 16.59
N GLU A 130 15.12 -8.32 16.77
CA GLU A 130 15.88 -8.88 15.66
C GLU A 130 15.10 -9.99 14.92
N GLU A 131 14.28 -10.78 15.62
CA GLU A 131 13.37 -11.76 15.01
C GLU A 131 12.29 -11.09 14.15
N LEU A 132 11.70 -10.00 14.64
CA LEU A 132 10.76 -9.18 13.88
C LEU A 132 11.45 -8.56 12.65
N ASN A 133 12.69 -8.08 12.80
CA ASN A 133 13.44 -7.51 11.69
C ASN A 133 13.69 -8.55 10.58
N ILE A 134 14.03 -9.79 10.93
CA ILE A 134 14.14 -10.89 9.97
C ILE A 134 12.80 -11.12 9.25
N LEU A 135 11.67 -11.05 9.96
CA LEU A 135 10.35 -11.22 9.35
C LEU A 135 10.07 -10.13 8.30
N ASN A 136 10.36 -8.86 8.63
CA ASN A 136 10.22 -7.74 7.69
C ASN A 136 11.13 -7.91 6.45
N LEU A 137 12.38 -8.32 6.65
CA LEU A 137 13.31 -8.57 5.54
C LEU A 137 12.84 -9.74 4.65
N LYS A 138 12.25 -10.79 5.24
CA LYS A 138 11.67 -11.90 4.48
C LYS A 138 10.45 -11.45 3.66
N GLU A 139 9.62 -10.58 4.20
CA GLU A 139 8.51 -9.97 3.46
C GLU A 139 9.04 -9.15 2.29
N GLU A 140 10.06 -8.30 2.50
CA GLU A 140 10.71 -7.54 1.43
C GLU A 140 11.28 -8.47 0.35
N ALA A 141 12.01 -9.52 0.73
CA ALA A 141 12.53 -10.51 -0.21
C ALA A 141 11.41 -11.22 -1.00
N SER A 142 10.28 -11.53 -0.35
CA SER A 142 9.11 -12.12 -1.03
C SER A 142 8.55 -11.17 -2.08
N VAL A 143 8.39 -9.88 -1.76
CA VAL A 143 7.89 -8.86 -2.69
C VAL A 143 8.84 -8.65 -3.87
N LEU A 144 10.15 -8.64 -3.63
CA LEU A 144 11.15 -8.53 -4.70
C LEU A 144 11.12 -9.77 -5.62
N ASN A 145 10.95 -10.96 -5.05
CA ASN A 145 10.83 -12.21 -5.81
C ASN A 145 9.56 -12.28 -6.66
N THR A 146 8.39 -11.92 -6.12
CA THR A 146 7.14 -11.91 -6.91
C THR A 146 7.27 -10.98 -8.09
N ARG A 147 7.93 -9.84 -7.92
CA ARG A 147 8.17 -8.89 -9.00
C ARG A 147 9.12 -9.40 -10.09
N LEU A 148 10.16 -10.14 -9.71
CA LEU A 148 11.04 -10.82 -10.68
C LEU A 148 10.30 -11.92 -11.47
N GLN A 149 9.28 -12.55 -10.86
CA GLN A 149 8.44 -13.57 -11.50
C GLN A 149 7.37 -12.95 -12.41
N GLU A 150 6.70 -11.89 -11.98
CA GLU A 150 5.69 -11.15 -12.78
C GLU A 150 6.31 -10.57 -14.06
N SER A 151 7.58 -10.18 -14.02
CA SER A 151 8.33 -9.74 -15.20
C SER A 151 8.81 -10.88 -16.12
N CYS A 152 8.65 -12.14 -15.71
CA CYS A 152 8.99 -13.33 -16.50
C CYS A 152 7.78 -13.89 -17.28
N LEU A 153 6.56 -13.44 -16.97
CA LEU A 153 5.37 -13.83 -17.70
C LEU A 153 5.39 -13.16 -19.08
N PRO A 154 5.26 -13.92 -20.19
CA PRO A 154 5.26 -13.35 -21.52
C PRO A 154 4.06 -12.40 -21.68
N PRO A 155 4.18 -11.33 -22.49
CA PRO A 155 3.01 -10.56 -22.89
C PRO A 155 2.03 -11.53 -23.54
N ALA A 156 0.78 -11.53 -23.06
CA ALA A 156 -0.29 -12.26 -23.73
C ALA A 156 -0.25 -11.89 -25.22
N VAL A 157 0.15 -12.85 -26.05
CA VAL A 157 0.28 -12.66 -27.48
C VAL A 157 -1.09 -12.20 -28.00
N PRO A 158 -1.21 -11.04 -28.66
CA PRO A 158 -2.41 -10.74 -29.41
C PRO A 158 -2.47 -11.78 -30.52
N VAL A 159 -3.41 -12.72 -30.43
CA VAL A 159 -3.66 -13.68 -31.50
C VAL A 159 -4.25 -12.89 -32.66
N GLU A 160 -3.40 -12.39 -33.55
CA GLU A 160 -3.82 -11.89 -34.86
C GLU A 160 -4.19 -13.07 -35.76
N GLY A 161 -5.40 -13.02 -36.30
CA GLY A 161 -5.73 -13.67 -37.58
C GLY A 161 -6.46 -15.01 -37.53
N ILE A 162 -7.73 -15.02 -37.10
CA ILE A 162 -8.75 -15.80 -37.80
C ILE A 162 -9.98 -14.91 -37.99
N ASN A 163 -10.19 -14.49 -39.24
CA ASN A 163 -11.41 -13.84 -39.70
C ASN A 163 -12.57 -14.82 -39.57
N THR A 164 -13.43 -14.64 -38.57
CA THR A 164 -14.85 -14.99 -38.69
C THR A 164 -15.69 -13.86 -38.09
N SER A 165 -16.40 -13.18 -38.98
CA SER A 165 -17.41 -12.18 -38.72
C SER A 165 -18.36 -12.55 -37.59
N SER A 166 -18.48 -11.70 -36.58
CA SER A 166 -19.64 -11.62 -35.67
C SER A 166 -19.67 -10.23 -35.02
N PRO A 167 -20.85 -9.61 -34.85
CA PRO A 167 -20.93 -8.20 -34.47
C PRO A 167 -20.57 -8.01 -33.00
N VAL A 168 -19.83 -6.93 -32.75
CA VAL A 168 -19.46 -6.41 -31.43
C VAL A 168 -20.73 -6.13 -30.63
N LYS A 169 -20.97 -6.90 -29.56
CA LYS A 169 -21.84 -6.49 -28.45
C LYS A 169 -20.97 -5.76 -27.45
N SER A 170 -21.13 -4.44 -27.39
CA SER A 170 -20.55 -3.58 -26.37
C SER A 170 -20.90 -4.13 -24.98
N ARG A 171 -19.86 -4.34 -24.16
CA ARG A 171 -20.02 -4.67 -22.75
C ARG A 171 -20.58 -3.43 -22.04
N PRO A 172 -21.74 -3.50 -21.37
CA PRO A 172 -22.27 -2.34 -20.68
C PRO A 172 -21.43 -2.02 -19.43
N PRO A 173 -21.42 -0.74 -18.99
CA PRO A 173 -20.73 -0.33 -17.78
C PRO A 173 -21.30 -1.05 -16.55
N LEU A 174 -20.44 -1.22 -15.52
CA LEU A 174 -20.68 -2.05 -14.32
C LEU A 174 -21.93 -1.72 -13.49
N TYR A 175 -22.66 -0.65 -13.80
CA TYR A 175 -23.87 -0.27 -13.07
C TYR A 175 -25.09 -1.16 -13.40
N GLU A 176 -25.05 -1.95 -14.48
CA GLU A 176 -26.21 -2.73 -14.94
C GLU A 176 -26.37 -4.12 -14.26
N TYR A 177 -25.42 -4.54 -13.42
CA TYR A 177 -25.48 -5.84 -12.73
C TYR A 177 -26.30 -5.86 -11.44
N LEU A 178 -26.90 -4.75 -11.03
CA LEU A 178 -27.59 -4.65 -9.74
C LEU A 178 -29.10 -4.89 -9.79
N ASN A 179 -29.70 -5.20 -10.94
CA ASN A 179 -31.14 -5.47 -11.03
C ASN A 179 -31.44 -6.64 -11.96
N THR A 180 -31.28 -7.87 -11.48
CA THR A 180 -31.99 -9.01 -12.04
C THR A 180 -32.17 -10.09 -10.97
N PRO A 181 -33.41 -10.46 -10.57
CA PRO A 181 -33.62 -11.54 -9.63
C PRO A 181 -33.42 -12.88 -10.35
N GLY A 182 -32.44 -13.65 -9.88
CA GLY A 182 -32.26 -15.05 -10.28
C GLY A 182 -31.29 -15.27 -11.43
N ASN A 183 -29.99 -15.23 -11.16
CA ASN A 183 -29.04 -16.03 -11.92
C ASN A 183 -27.82 -16.39 -11.07
N THR A 184 -27.82 -17.62 -10.56
CA THR A 184 -26.67 -18.25 -9.90
C THR A 184 -25.64 -18.61 -10.96
N THR A 185 -24.60 -17.80 -11.10
CA THR A 185 -23.40 -18.21 -11.84
C THR A 185 -22.40 -18.77 -10.83
N ILE A 186 -22.25 -20.09 -10.83
CA ILE A 186 -21.28 -20.81 -10.02
C ILE A 186 -19.89 -20.52 -10.60
N VAL A 187 -19.13 -19.65 -9.95
CA VAL A 187 -17.67 -19.57 -10.13
C VAL A 187 -17.08 -20.47 -9.05
N SER A 188 -16.63 -21.64 -9.48
CA SER A 188 -15.90 -22.60 -8.64
C SER A 188 -14.58 -21.98 -8.18
N GLY A 189 -14.30 -21.97 -6.87
CA GLY A 189 -12.94 -21.74 -6.36
C GLY A 189 -12.76 -20.86 -5.13
N VAL A 190 -13.81 -20.26 -4.55
CA VAL A 190 -13.71 -19.54 -3.27
C VAL A 190 -14.96 -19.82 -2.44
N SER A 191 -14.79 -20.45 -1.27
CA SER A 191 -15.85 -20.54 -0.27
C SER A 191 -16.15 -19.15 0.27
N LEU A 192 -17.09 -18.44 -0.36
CA LEU A 192 -17.69 -17.25 0.21
C LEU A 192 -18.88 -17.70 1.05
N ILE A 193 -18.74 -17.51 2.36
CA ILE A 193 -19.83 -17.62 3.33
C ILE A 193 -20.92 -16.63 2.89
N SER A 194 -22.09 -17.14 2.56
CA SER A 194 -23.26 -16.35 2.20
C SER A 194 -23.76 -15.59 3.43
N ALA A 195 -23.36 -14.32 3.59
CA ALA A 195 -23.96 -13.43 4.58
C ALA A 195 -25.20 -12.76 3.97
N ASN A 196 -26.39 -13.17 4.42
CA ASN A 196 -27.64 -12.54 4.01
C ASN A 196 -27.94 -11.37 4.96
N VAL A 197 -27.89 -10.13 4.46
CA VAL A 197 -28.20 -8.94 5.25
C VAL A 197 -29.64 -8.53 4.97
N SER A 198 -30.58 -8.98 5.81
CA SER A 198 -31.95 -8.46 5.79
C SER A 198 -32.03 -7.22 6.68
N SER A 199 -32.14 -6.04 6.09
CA SER A 199 -32.39 -4.80 6.82
C SER A 199 -33.89 -4.65 7.12
N THR A 200 -34.31 -4.95 8.34
CA THR A 200 -35.59 -4.48 8.90
C THR A 200 -35.33 -3.21 9.72
N PRO A 201 -36.14 -2.14 9.57
CA PRO A 201 -35.92 -0.89 10.28
C PRO A 201 -36.30 -1.06 11.76
N GLY A 202 -35.33 -0.87 12.66
CA GLY A 202 -35.61 -0.75 14.10
C GLY A 202 -34.68 -1.49 15.07
N ASN A 203 -33.59 -2.14 14.65
CA ASN A 203 -32.63 -2.77 15.58
C ASN A 203 -31.18 -2.29 15.33
N PRO A 204 -30.36 -2.12 16.39
CA PRO A 204 -28.99 -1.62 16.26
C PRO A 204 -28.08 -2.63 15.52
N PRO A 205 -27.03 -2.14 14.84
CA PRO A 205 -26.15 -2.98 14.04
C PRO A 205 -25.27 -3.85 14.94
N PHE A 206 -24.85 -5.01 14.42
CA PHE A 206 -23.96 -5.99 15.05
C PHE A 206 -24.65 -7.03 15.96
N HIS A 207 -25.49 -7.88 15.36
CA HIS A 207 -25.66 -9.23 15.87
C HIS A 207 -25.39 -10.23 14.75
N ILE A 208 -24.21 -10.87 14.79
CA ILE A 208 -23.85 -11.98 13.89
C ILE A 208 -24.19 -13.27 14.63
N THR A 209 -25.15 -14.05 14.13
CA THR A 209 -25.43 -15.40 14.64
C THR A 209 -24.86 -16.43 13.69
N PHE A 210 -23.91 -17.22 14.18
CA PHE A 210 -23.38 -18.38 13.47
C PHE A 210 -24.28 -19.60 13.73
N ARG A 211 -24.68 -20.28 12.66
CA ARG A 211 -25.32 -21.60 12.72
C ARG A 211 -24.36 -22.65 12.15
N PRO A 212 -23.96 -23.68 12.91
CA PRO A 212 -23.19 -24.81 12.38
C PRO A 212 -24.10 -25.78 11.60
N PRO A 213 -23.53 -26.70 10.80
CA PRO A 213 -24.27 -27.51 9.82
C PRO A 213 -25.39 -28.36 10.42
#